data_AF-B7K873-F1
#
_entry.id   AF-B7K873-F1
#
_cell.length_a   1.000
_cell.length_b   1.000
_cell.length_c   1.000
_cell.angle_alpha   90.00
_cell.angle_beta   90.00
_cell.angle_gamma   90.00
#
_symmetry.space_group_name_H-M   'P 1'
#
loop_
_entity.id
_entity.type
_entity.pdbx_description
1 polymer ?
#
loop_
_entity_poly.entity_id
_entity_poly.type
_entity_poly.pdbx_seq_one_letter_code
_entity_poly.pdbx_strand_id
1 'polypeptide(L)' 'MNIFDLKCYGKTYEDPNYWRDINCKTSQKRKRDWDDCRYLTDRFYDELSKRGYLSRKSHGKGI' A
#
# COMPACT_ATOMS: atom_id res chain seq x y z
N MET A 1 13.42 -6.30 6.73
CA MET A 1 12.84 -5.07 6.16
C MET A 1 13.69 -3.90 6.61
N ASN A 2 14.15 -3.09 5.66
CA ASN A 2 14.92 -1.88 5.96
C ASN A 2 13.96 -0.77 6.48
N ILE A 3 14.53 0.35 6.97
CA ILE A 3 13.75 1.47 7.54
C ILE A 3 12.77 2.06 6.52
N PHE A 4 13.12 2.07 5.24
CA PHE A 4 12.27 2.57 4.17
C PHE A 4 11.05 1.65 3.94
N ASP A 5 11.27 0.33 3.90
CA ASP A 5 10.20 -0.67 3.74
C ASP A 5 9.16 -0.55 4.86
N LEU A 6 9.60 -0.35 6.10
CA LEU A 6 8.71 -0.18 7.26
C LEU A 6 7.89 1.12 7.18
N LYS A 7 8.49 2.22 6.71
CA LYS A 7 7.76 3.47 6.46
C LYS A 7 6.73 3.31 5.36
N CYS A 8 7.07 2.61 4.27
CA CYS A 8 6.15 2.35 3.16
C CYS A 8 4.95 1.51 3.60
N TYR A 9 5.20 0.46 4.39
CA TYR A 9 4.15 -0.37 4.97
C TYR A 9 3.23 0.43 5.88
N GLY A 10 3.79 1.21 6.82
CA GLY A 10 3.00 2.02 7.75
C GLY A 10 2.07 3.01 7.03
N LYS A 11 2.59 3.73 6.02
CA LYS A 11 1.78 4.67 5.24
C LYS A 11 0.67 4.01 4.43
N THR A 12 0.92 2.84 3.85
CA THR A 12 -0.11 2.08 3.11
C THR A 12 -1.15 1.46 4.02
N TYR A 13 -0.75 1.04 5.23
CA TYR A 13 -1.65 0.49 6.24
C TYR A 13 -2.63 1.56 6.75
N GLU A 14 -2.13 2.78 7.01
CA GLU A 14 -2.95 3.91 7.46
C GLU A 14 -3.91 4.40 6.36
N ASP A 15 -3.44 4.50 5.12
CA ASP A 15 -4.24 4.92 3.98
C ASP A 15 -3.89 4.11 2.72
N PRO A 16 -4.80 3.21 2.26
CA PRO A 16 -4.60 2.41 1.06
C PRO A 16 -4.42 3.23 -0.23
N ASN A 17 -4.88 4.49 -0.26
CA ASN A 17 -4.76 5.40 -1.39
C ASN A 17 -3.65 6.44 -1.21
N TYR A 18 -2.90 6.42 -0.11
CA TYR A 18 -1.85 7.39 0.23
C TYR A 18 -0.90 7.67 -0.95
N TRP A 19 -0.61 6.65 -1.74
CA TRP A 19 0.34 6.73 -2.84
C TRP A 19 -0.23 7.19 -4.18
N ARG A 20 -1.55 7.34 -4.32
CA ARG A 20 -2.19 7.71 -5.58
C ARG A 20 -1.73 9.10 -6.07
N ASP A 21 -1.47 10.01 -5.14
CA ASP A 21 -1.14 11.40 -5.43
C ASP A 21 0.33 11.75 -5.13
N ILE A 22 1.14 10.78 -4.67
CA ILE A 22 2.56 11.00 -4.39
C ILE A 22 3.36 10.93 -5.69
N ASN A 23 3.67 12.10 -6.21
CA ASN A 23 4.51 12.27 -7.39
C ASN A 23 6.00 12.14 -7.00
N CYS A 24 6.52 10.91 -7.03
CA CYS A 24 7.93 10.62 -6.76
C CYS A 24 8.84 11.17 -7.88
N LYS A 25 9.19 12.46 -7.79
CA LYS A 25 9.95 13.20 -8.82
C LYS A 25 11.44 12.85 -8.95
N THR A 26 11.98 11.84 -8.26
CA THR A 26 13.44 11.56 -8.32
C THR A 26 13.81 10.09 -8.27
N SER A 27 14.72 9.74 -9.19
CA SER A 27 15.46 8.48 -9.36
C SER A 27 14.59 7.25 -9.70
N GLN A 28 14.84 6.72 -10.90
CA GLN A 28 14.21 5.52 -11.45
C GLN A 28 14.26 4.31 -10.49
N LYS A 29 15.31 4.26 -9.65
CA LYS A 29 15.46 3.25 -8.59
C LYS A 29 14.41 3.40 -7.50
N ARG A 30 14.14 4.63 -7.02
CA ARG A 30 13.08 4.86 -6.03
C ARG A 30 11.70 4.55 -6.59
N LYS A 31 11.46 4.82 -7.88
CA LYS A 31 10.22 4.42 -8.54
C LYS A 31 10.07 2.89 -8.58
N ARG A 32 11.12 2.16 -8.94
CA ARG A 32 11.10 0.69 -8.95
C ARG A 32 10.90 0.11 -7.54
N ASP A 33 11.68 0.59 -6.57
CA ASP A 33 11.55 0.16 -5.17
C ASP A 33 10.13 0.47 -4.64
N TRP A 34 9.51 1.57 -5.09
CA TRP A 34 8.11 1.91 -4.80
C TRP A 34 7.10 0.96 -5.47
N ASP A 35 7.26 0.69 -6.77
CA ASP A 35 6.39 -0.22 -7.54
C ASP A 35 6.40 -1.62 -6.89
N ASP A 36 7.58 -2.10 -6.50
CA ASP A 36 7.78 -3.37 -5.81
C ASP A 36 7.12 -3.38 -4.42
N CYS A 37 7.28 -2.32 -3.63
CA CYS A 37 6.63 -2.19 -2.32
C CYS A 37 5.11 -2.19 -2.43
N ARG A 38 4.56 -1.47 -3.42
CA ARG A 38 3.12 -1.39 -3.63
C ARG A 38 2.56 -2.76 -4.04
N TYR A 39 3.24 -3.44 -4.96
CA TYR A 39 2.86 -4.78 -5.40
C TYR A 39 2.82 -5.79 -4.25
N LEU A 40 3.86 -5.82 -3.41
CA LEU A 40 3.93 -6.73 -2.27
C LEU A 40 2.83 -6.44 -1.24
N THR A 41 2.57 -5.16 -0.97
CA THR A 41 1.54 -4.75 -0.01
C THR A 41 0.14 -5.10 -0.51
N ASP A 42 -0.16 -4.84 -1.79
CA ASP A 42 -1.44 -5.20 -2.41
C ASP A 42 -1.67 -6.71 -2.40
N ARG A 43 -0.64 -7.50 -2.77
CA ARG A 43 -0.72 -8.97 -2.69
C ARG A 43 -0.99 -9.46 -1.28
N PHE A 44 -0.31 -8.91 -0.28
CA PHE A 44 -0.48 -9.32 1.11
C PHE A 44 -1.89 -8.97 1.62
N TYR A 45 -2.38 -7.77 1.29
CA TYR A 45 -3.73 -7.34 1.61
C TYR A 45 -4.78 -8.23 0.95
N ASP A 46 -4.58 -8.61 -0.32
CA ASP A 46 -5.47 -9.51 -1.05
C ASP A 46 -5.47 -10.93 -0.45
N GLU A 47 -4.31 -11.47 -0.07
CA GLU A 47 -4.22 -12.77 0.61
C GLU A 47 -4.96 -12.77 1.95
N LEU A 48 -4.76 -11.72 2.76
CA LEU A 48 -5.47 -11.58 4.03
C LEU A 48 -6.97 -11.40 3.82
N SER A 49 -7.38 -10.69 2.76
CA SER A 49 -8.79 -10.52 2.41
C SER A 49 -9.43 -11.84 1.97
N LYS A 50 -8.76 -12.62 1.10
CA LYS A 50 -9.23 -13.94 0.63
C LYS A 50 -9.40 -14.93 1.78
N ARG A 51 -8.49 -14.88 2.77
CA ARG A 51 -8.52 -15.74 3.94
C ARG A 51 -9.52 -15.27 5.02
N GLY A 52 -10.20 -14.14 4.81
CA GLY A 52 -11.18 -13.60 5.73
C GLY A 52 -10.59 -12.87 6.95
N TYR A 53 -9.28 -12.66 7.00
CA TYR A 53 -8.62 -11.90 8.07
C TYR A 53 -8.82 -10.40 7.94
N LEU A 54 -9.02 -9.90 6.72
CA LEU A 54 -9.37 -8.51 6.44
C LEU A 54 -10.69 -8.46 5.68
N SER A 55 -11.63 -7.66 6.18
CA SER A 55 -12.77 -7.24 5.39
C SER A 55 -12.40 -5.93 4.70
N ARG A 56 -12.52 -5.88 3.37
CA ARG A 56 -12.44 -4.59 2.66
C ARG A 56 -13.56 -3.73 3.24
N LYS A 57 -13.22 -2.69 4.00
CA LYS A 57 -14.20 -1.68 4.41
C LYS A 57 -14.82 -1.17 3.12
N SER A 58 -16.08 -1.53 2.88
CA SER A 58 -16.89 -0.78 1.94
C SER A 58 -16.81 0.66 2.45
N HIS A 59 -16.31 1.56 1.62
CA HIS A 59 -16.62 2.98 1.83
C HIS A 59 -18.15 3.04 1.71
N GLY A 60 -18.84 2.86 2.83
CA GLY A 60 -20.23 3.19 2.96
C GLY A 60 -20.31 4.66 2.56
N LYS A 61 -20.84 4.92 1.37
CA LYS A 61 -21.53 6.16 1.12
C LYS A 61 -22.52 6.30 2.26
N GLY A 62 -22.26 7.25 3.15
CA GLY A 62 -23.26 7.71 4.09
C GLY A 62 -24.54 7.99 3.31
N ILE A 63 -25.63 7.42 3.81
CA ILE A 63 -26.99 7.80 3.45
C ILE A 63 -27.21 9.22 3.98
#